data_AF-X0RMR1-F1
#
_entry.id   AF-X0RMR1-F1
#
_cell.length_a   1.000
_cell.length_b   1.000
_cell.length_c   1.000
_cell.angle_alpha   90.00
_cell.angle_beta   90.00
_cell.angle_gamma   90.00
#
_symmetry.space_group_name_H-M   'P 1'
#
loop_
_entity.id
_entity.type
_entity.pdbx_description
1 polymer ?
#
loop_
_entity_poly.entity_id
_entity_poly.type
_entity_poly.pdbx_seq_one_letter_code
_entity_poly.pdbx_strand_id
1 'polypeptide(L)'
;LLLFRAKRGTMVSNITAQEVKDISKIRELLEPFAAKESLSRISRSKLKEIKKDFIKLISKPENKENKSIFFLLDKDFHKLLNEKCRNKKLIDILR
;
A
#
# COMPACT_ATOMS: atom_id res chain seq x y z
N LEU A 1 1.25 8.20 12.35
CA LEU A 1 0.64 9.54 12.46
C LEU A 1 -0.21 9.62 13.74
N LEU A 2 0.46 9.67 14.88
CA LEU A 2 -0.16 9.72 16.20
C LEU A 2 0.51 10.85 17.00
N LEU A 3 -0.29 11.71 17.62
CA LEU A 3 0.17 12.79 18.49
C LEU A 3 -0.09 12.38 19.92
N PHE A 4 0.98 12.27 20.71
CA PHE A 4 0.86 12.08 22.15
C PHE A 4 0.56 13.41 22.82
N ARG A 5 -0.49 13.45 23.66
CA ARG A 5 -0.81 14.58 24.53
C ARG A 5 -0.83 14.11 25.97
N ALA A 6 0.05 14.70 26.79
CA ALA A 6 0.12 14.42 28.21
C ALA A 6 -1.27 14.57 28.85
N LYS A 7 -1.67 13.58 29.67
CA LYS A 7 -2.99 13.49 30.33
C LYS A 7 -4.21 13.32 29.40
N ARG A 8 -4.02 13.21 28.07
CA ARG A 8 -5.10 12.99 27.09
C ARG A 8 -4.87 11.78 26.18
N GLY A 9 -3.77 11.05 26.39
CA GLY A 9 -3.42 9.88 25.60
C GLY A 9 -2.92 10.23 24.20
N THR A 10 -3.28 9.39 23.23
CA THR A 10 -2.76 9.46 21.86
C THR A 10 -3.88 9.74 20.88
N MET A 11 -3.69 10.73 20.00
CA MET A 11 -4.68 11.15 19.01
C MET A 11 -4.16 10.92 17.59
N VAL A 12 -5.03 10.57 16.65
CA VAL A 12 -4.66 10.55 15.21
C VAL A 12 -4.39 11.97 14.75
N SER A 13 -3.23 12.21 14.15
CA SER A 13 -2.93 13.54 13.61
C SER A 13 -3.76 13.83 12.38
N ASN A 14 -4.20 15.08 12.23
CA ASN A 14 -4.73 15.54 10.94
C ASN A 14 -3.61 15.45 9.90
N ILE A 15 -3.95 14.94 8.71
CA ILE A 15 -3.06 14.96 7.55
C ILE A 15 -3.58 16.00 6.56
N THR A 16 -2.69 16.86 6.08
CA THR A 16 -2.97 17.89 5.08
C THR A 16 -2.94 17.28 3.67
N ALA A 17 -3.64 17.91 2.72
CA ALA A 17 -3.57 17.51 1.32
C ALA A 17 -2.14 17.59 0.76
N GLN A 18 -1.33 18.52 1.26
CA GLN A 18 0.07 18.66 0.88
C GLN A 18 0.91 17.47 1.38
N GLU A 19 0.75 17.05 2.63
CA GLU A 19 1.41 15.84 3.16
C GLU A 19 1.01 14.58 2.38
N VAL A 20 -0.28 14.43 2.02
CA VAL A 20 -0.72 13.32 1.15
C VAL A 20 0.02 13.36 -0.18
N LYS A 21 0.13 14.54 -0.81
CA LYS A 21 0.83 14.70 -2.09
C LYS A 21 2.32 14.38 -1.98
N ASP A 22 2.97 14.80 -0.90
CA ASP A 22 4.40 14.56 -0.69
C ASP A 22 4.69 13.08 -0.42
N ILE A 23 3.86 12.42 0.39
CA ILE A 23 3.93 10.96 0.61
C ILE A 23 3.73 10.21 -0.71
N SER A 24 2.73 10.61 -1.52
CA SER A 24 2.47 9.99 -2.82
C SER A 24 3.68 10.09 -3.77
N LYS A 25 4.35 11.25 -3.83
CA LYS A 25 5.57 11.42 -4.65
C LYS A 25 6.72 10.51 -4.19
N ILE A 26 6.92 10.36 -2.88
CA ILE A 26 7.94 9.46 -2.34
C ILE A 26 7.61 8.01 -2.74
N ARG A 27 6.35 7.60 -2.58
CA ARG A 27 5.88 6.26 -2.96
C ARG A 27 6.02 6.01 -4.46
N GLU A 28 5.70 6.98 -5.30
CA GLU A 28 5.83 6.89 -6.76
C GLU A 28 7.27 6.57 -7.21
N LEU A 29 8.28 7.08 -6.49
CA LEU A 29 9.69 6.77 -6.76
C LEU A 29 10.12 5.39 -6.21
N LEU A 30 9.64 5.04 -5.03
CA LEU A 30 10.15 3.90 -4.26
C LEU A 30 9.41 2.58 -4.56
N GLU A 31 8.12 2.62 -4.85
CA GLU A 31 7.30 1.43 -5.11
C GLU A 31 7.71 0.68 -6.39
N PRO A 32 8.02 1.34 -7.53
CA PRO A 32 8.51 0.62 -8.71
C PRO A 32 9.82 -0.12 -8.43
N PHE A 33 10.71 0.49 -7.64
CA PHE A 33 11.94 -0.16 -7.22
C PHE A 33 11.67 -1.36 -6.30
N ALA A 34 10.78 -1.22 -5.31
CA ALA A 34 10.35 -2.32 -4.44
C ALA A 34 9.73 -3.47 -5.25
N ALA A 35 8.91 -3.15 -6.27
CA ALA A 35 8.30 -4.12 -7.18
C ALA A 35 9.36 -4.86 -8.00
N LYS A 36 10.29 -4.14 -8.65
CA LYS A 36 11.39 -4.73 -9.42
C LYS A 36 12.21 -5.71 -8.57
N GLU A 37 12.53 -5.32 -7.35
CA GLU A 37 13.30 -6.15 -6.43
C GLU A 37 12.53 -7.41 -6.01
N SER A 38 11.23 -7.32 -5.79
CA SER A 38 10.40 -8.40 -5.21
C SER A 38 9.85 -9.41 -6.23
N LEU A 39 9.54 -8.98 -7.46
CA LEU A 39 8.79 -9.78 -8.44
C LEU A 39 9.45 -11.12 -8.79
N SER A 40 10.77 -11.18 -8.86
CA SER A 40 11.52 -12.43 -9.13
C SER A 40 11.29 -13.53 -8.08
N ARG A 41 10.75 -13.18 -6.91
CA ARG A 41 10.50 -14.07 -5.77
C ARG A 41 9.01 -14.34 -5.53
N ILE A 42 8.14 -13.90 -6.45
CA ILE A 42 6.71 -14.17 -6.43
C ILE A 42 6.38 -15.14 -7.56
N SER A 43 5.66 -16.21 -7.24
CA SER A 43 5.27 -17.17 -8.27
C SER A 43 4.33 -16.53 -9.29
N ARG A 44 4.45 -16.95 -10.56
CA ARG A 44 3.52 -16.50 -11.61
C ARG A 44 2.07 -16.85 -11.29
N SER A 45 1.82 -17.99 -10.64
CA SER A 45 0.46 -18.37 -10.22
C SER A 45 -0.11 -17.38 -9.21
N LYS A 46 0.67 -16.94 -8.21
CA LYS A 46 0.20 -15.97 -7.23
C LYS A 46 -0.09 -14.61 -7.85
N LEU A 47 0.76 -14.16 -8.79
CA LEU A 47 0.50 -12.91 -9.53
C LEU A 47 -0.78 -12.99 -10.38
N LYS A 48 -1.07 -14.15 -10.98
CA LYS A 48 -2.31 -14.36 -11.74
C LYS A 48 -3.55 -14.31 -10.86
N GLU A 49 -3.49 -14.89 -9.66
CA GLU A 49 -4.56 -14.85 -8.66
C GLU A 49 -4.90 -13.40 -8.27
N ILE A 50 -3.89 -12.63 -7.86
CA ILE A 50 -4.05 -11.21 -7.48
C ILE A 50 -4.62 -10.40 -8.65
N LYS A 51 -4.08 -10.60 -9.87
CA LYS A 51 -4.59 -9.93 -11.08
C LYS A 51 -6.08 -10.22 -11.31
N LYS A 52 -6.52 -11.46 -11.08
CA LYS A 52 -7.93 -11.85 -11.24
C LYS A 52 -8.83 -11.08 -10.27
N ASP A 53 -8.38 -10.89 -9.03
CA ASP A 53 -9.16 -10.17 -8.01
C ASP A 53 -9.30 -8.68 -8.37
N PHE A 54 -8.23 -8.03 -8.83
CA PHE A 54 -8.30 -6.66 -9.33
C PHE A 54 -9.21 -6.52 -10.56
N ILE A 55 -9.11 -7.43 -11.54
CA ILE A 55 -9.99 -7.40 -12.73
C ILE A 55 -11.46 -7.55 -12.33
N LYS A 56 -11.76 -8.49 -11.42
CA LYS A 56 -13.12 -8.71 -10.90
C LYS A 56 -13.65 -7.48 -10.18
N LEU A 57 -12.78 -6.71 -9.52
CA LEU A 57 -13.18 -5.48 -8.86
C LEU A 57 -13.43 -4.34 -9.85
N ILE A 58 -12.56 -4.17 -10.86
CA ILE A 58 -12.69 -3.12 -11.88
C ILE A 58 -13.97 -3.28 -12.70
N SER A 59 -14.49 -4.50 -12.86
CA SER A 59 -15.78 -4.73 -13.53
C SER A 59 -17.01 -4.37 -12.69
N LYS A 60 -16.84 -3.95 -11.43
CA LYS A 60 -17.94 -3.57 -10.53
C LYS A 60 -18.15 -2.05 -10.51
N PRO A 61 -19.36 -1.56 -10.20
CA PRO A 61 -19.63 -0.14 -10.08
C PRO A 61 -18.84 0.49 -8.92
N GLU A 62 -18.47 1.76 -9.07
CA GLU A 62 -17.83 2.52 -8.01
C GLU A 62 -18.82 2.78 -6.86
N ASN A 63 -18.57 2.18 -5.69
CA ASN A 63 -19.35 2.41 -4.48
C ASN A 63 -18.47 2.23 -3.23
N LYS A 64 -19.00 2.55 -2.05
CA LYS A 64 -18.25 2.51 -0.78
C LYS A 64 -17.67 1.11 -0.49
N GLU A 65 -18.43 0.06 -0.76
CA GLU A 65 -18.01 -1.32 -0.53
C GLU A 65 -16.85 -1.70 -1.45
N ASN A 66 -16.99 -1.46 -2.75
CA ASN A 66 -15.95 -1.75 -3.74
C ASN A 66 -14.70 -0.89 -3.53
N LYS A 67 -14.83 0.36 -3.07
CA LYS A 67 -13.69 1.18 -2.63
C LYS A 67 -12.96 0.54 -1.44
N SER A 68 -13.71 0.01 -0.48
CA SER A 68 -13.12 -0.67 0.68
C SER A 68 -12.37 -1.95 0.26
N ILE A 69 -12.95 -2.71 -0.68
CA ILE A 69 -12.30 -3.89 -1.27
C ILE A 69 -11.04 -3.49 -2.04
N PHE A 70 -11.07 -2.39 -2.80
CA PHE A 70 -9.90 -1.86 -3.50
C PHE A 70 -8.75 -1.62 -2.52
N PHE A 71 -9.00 -0.88 -1.43
CA PHE A 71 -7.97 -0.59 -0.42
C PHE A 71 -7.42 -1.85 0.25
N LEU A 72 -8.26 -2.88 0.44
CA LEU A 72 -7.78 -4.16 0.97
C LEU A 72 -6.87 -4.88 -0.02
N LEU A 73 -7.28 -4.99 -1.29
CA LEU A 73 -6.47 -5.64 -2.33
C LEU A 73 -5.15 -4.90 -2.57
N ASP A 74 -5.20 -3.57 -2.61
CA ASP A 74 -4.03 -2.70 -2.74
C ASP A 74 -3.04 -2.92 -1.58
N LYS A 75 -3.54 -2.82 -0.34
CA LYS A 75 -2.74 -3.06 0.86
C LYS A 75 -2.10 -4.45 0.86
N ASP A 76 -2.85 -5.49 0.52
CA ASP A 76 -2.35 -6.88 0.54
C ASP A 76 -1.34 -7.11 -0.58
N PHE A 77 -1.51 -6.47 -1.73
CA PHE A 77 -0.53 -6.50 -2.82
C PHE A 77 0.78 -5.80 -2.42
N HIS A 78 0.72 -4.58 -1.87
CA HIS A 78 1.90 -3.88 -1.36
C HIS A 78 2.57 -4.65 -0.22
N LYS A 79 1.81 -5.29 0.66
CA LYS A 79 2.35 -6.16 1.71
C LYS A 79 3.15 -7.32 1.13
N LEU A 80 2.62 -8.00 0.09
CA LEU A 80 3.34 -9.07 -0.60
C LEU A 80 4.65 -8.57 -1.23
N LEU A 81 4.62 -7.42 -1.91
CA LEU A 81 5.83 -6.82 -2.49
C LEU A 81 6.87 -6.53 -1.40
N ASN A 82 6.44 -5.93 -0.29
CA ASN A 82 7.31 -5.61 0.85
C ASN A 82 7.90 -6.88 1.48
N GLU A 83 7.10 -7.93 1.74
CA GLU A 83 7.60 -9.21 2.28
C GLU A 83 8.63 -9.89 1.38
N LYS A 84 8.51 -9.71 0.07
CA LYS A 84 9.42 -10.27 -0.92
C LYS A 84 10.57 -9.33 -1.28
N CYS A 85 10.53 -8.06 -0.87
CA CYS A 85 11.63 -7.12 -1.03
C CYS A 85 12.73 -7.42 0.00
N ARG A 86 13.99 -7.51 -0.43
CA ARG A 86 15.13 -7.76 0.48
C ARG A 86 15.72 -6.48 1.06
N ASN A 87 15.26 -5.32 0.61
CA ASN A 87 15.71 -4.02 1.11
C ASN A 87 14.85 -3.60 2.32
N LYS A 88 15.28 -4.00 3.52
CA LYS A 88 14.57 -3.68 4.78
C LYS A 88 14.41 -2.17 4.99
N LYS A 89 15.41 -1.38 4.62
CA LYS A 89 15.36 0.09 4.76
C LYS A 89 14.33 0.74 3.86
N LEU A 90 14.20 0.25 2.62
CA LEU A 90 13.14 0.68 1.71
C LEU A 90 11.75 0.38 2.28
N ILE A 91 11.56 -0.81 2.86
CA ILE A 91 10.29 -1.21 3.48
C ILE A 91 9.96 -0.32 4.68
N ASP A 92 10.96 0.06 5.47
CA ASP A 92 10.75 0.94 6.62
C ASP A 92 10.26 2.34 6.19
N ILE A 93 10.66 2.81 5.00
CA ILE A 93 10.18 4.09 4.43
C ILE A 93 8.76 3.95 3.86
N LEU A 94 8.42 2.79 3.29
CA LEU A 94 7.12 2.51 2.67
C LEU A 94 6.03 2.07 3.67
N ARG A 95 6.37 1.93 4.95
CA ARG A 95 5.47 1.43 6.00
C ARG A 95 4.64 2.50 6.70
#